data_AF-A0A484FCP1-F1
#
_entry.id   AF-A0A484FCP1-F1
#
_cell.length_a   1.000
_cell.length_b   1.000
_cell.length_c   1.000
_cell.angle_alpha   90.00
_cell.angle_beta   90.00
_cell.angle_gamma   90.00
#
_symmetry.space_group_name_H-M   'P 1'
#
loop_
_entity.id
_entity.type
_entity.pdbx_description
1 polymer ?
#
loop_
_entity_poly.entity_id
_entity_poly.type
_entity_poly.pdbx_seq_one_letter_code
_entity_poly.pdbx_strand_id
1 'polypeptide(L)'
;MPSTFHGFPNLPAELRLKIWEEASSGPAMHTFDVCFPSRRGSERSRRAFEDEQGNMSDAAIIKWTKYRECVFLDAVEVGERELGRDTRVARHAHDPSAHRLLQAQRLASSEAFAAVRSRRDTNTVYLPGRNEKIMYDNNQDVLFLRFRDGGALTELSQGVLFGEFEASASGISEVLEGPWSAEMADTLRGARRIALDVAETWTPGDVGGVLIEEIAYLACCLQEGLRILYLVDHCVGRCTGCAKGTNRAQELGNRGELYMRLHCFDARGAVERGGDVIKGVGKVYREIFDLEGLGWSDTHPSYVFAMALGEMIRSQQADADARNFLGVRVLVVEDEEVDGLDTTTLVDCRPKEPHERMMETAWETNMRWSS
;
A
#
# COMPACT_ATOMS: atom_id res chain seq x y z
N MET A 1 -20.10 20.80 -5.71
CA MET A 1 -20.11 21.50 -4.41
C MET A 1 -21.46 21.30 -3.77
N PRO A 2 -21.50 20.53 -2.68
CA PRO A 2 -21.78 21.07 -1.36
C PRO A 2 -20.45 21.10 -0.60
N SER A 3 -19.72 22.22 -0.63
CA SER A 3 -19.67 23.20 0.45
C SER A 3 -19.63 22.54 1.82
N THR A 4 -18.45 22.59 2.45
CA THR A 4 -18.25 22.55 3.90
C THR A 4 -19.53 22.91 4.66
N PHE A 5 -19.98 22.03 5.56
CA PHE A 5 -21.13 22.32 6.42
C PHE A 5 -20.79 23.51 7.31
N HIS A 6 -21.04 24.74 6.83
CA HIS A 6 -20.64 25.98 7.51
C HIS A 6 -21.31 26.13 8.89
N GLY A 7 -22.38 25.39 9.14
CA GLY A 7 -23.03 25.28 10.45
C GLY A 7 -22.34 24.32 11.42
N PHE A 8 -21.38 23.50 10.98
CA PHE A 8 -20.71 22.51 11.83
C PHE A 8 -20.08 23.13 13.08
N PRO A 9 -19.31 24.24 12.98
CA PRO A 9 -18.70 24.86 14.15
C PRO A 9 -19.73 25.44 15.12
N ASN A 10 -20.95 25.73 14.64
CA ASN A 10 -22.04 26.31 15.42
C ASN A 10 -22.87 25.26 16.18
N LEU A 11 -22.61 23.97 15.96
CA LEU A 11 -23.27 22.90 16.71
C LEU A 11 -22.74 22.86 18.16
N PRO A 12 -23.60 22.52 19.14
CA PRO A 12 -23.17 22.19 20.51
C PRO A 12 -22.00 21.21 20.52
N ALA A 13 -21.08 21.37 21.48
CA ALA A 13 -19.87 20.56 21.56
C ALA A 13 -20.18 19.06 21.59
N GLU A 14 -21.24 18.66 22.27
CA GLU A 14 -21.72 17.28 22.36
C GLU A 14 -22.17 16.72 21.01
N LEU A 15 -22.80 17.55 20.16
CA LEU A 15 -23.21 17.15 18.82
C LEU A 15 -22.02 17.10 17.85
N ARG A 16 -21.10 18.07 17.94
CA ARG A 16 -19.83 18.03 17.18
C ARG A 16 -19.04 16.77 17.50
N LEU A 17 -18.94 16.43 18.79
CA LEU A 17 -18.29 15.20 19.26
C LEU A 17 -18.99 13.94 18.74
N LYS A 18 -20.31 13.82 18.87
CA LYS A 18 -21.06 12.64 18.39
C LYS A 18 -20.94 12.46 16.88
N ILE A 19 -21.06 13.55 16.10
CA ILE A 19 -20.89 13.48 14.65
C ILE A 19 -19.47 13.03 14.30
N TRP A 20 -18.46 13.51 15.03
CA TRP A 20 -17.07 13.08 14.80
C TRP A 20 -16.79 11.65 15.23
N GLU A 21 -17.34 11.19 16.36
CA GLU A 21 -17.23 9.80 16.80
C GLU A 21 -17.86 8.85 15.77
N GLU A 22 -19.01 9.23 15.21
CA GLU A 22 -19.70 8.44 14.17
C GLU A 22 -18.97 8.50 12.82
N ALA A 23 -18.55 9.68 12.38
CA ALA A 23 -17.85 9.87 11.10
C ALA A 23 -16.44 9.24 11.10
N SER A 24 -15.84 9.08 12.28
CA SER A 24 -14.54 8.42 12.48
C SER A 24 -14.69 7.00 13.04
N SER A 25 -15.88 6.39 12.86
CA SER A 25 -16.15 5.02 13.31
C SER A 25 -15.63 4.00 12.29
N GLY A 26 -14.93 3.00 12.83
CA GLY A 26 -14.36 1.90 12.06
C GLY A 26 -12.91 2.12 11.62
N PRO A 27 -12.28 1.07 11.07
CA PRO A 27 -10.88 1.10 10.67
C PRO A 27 -10.67 1.93 9.40
N ALA A 28 -9.61 2.73 9.39
CA ALA A 28 -9.23 3.58 8.27
C ALA A 28 -7.94 3.12 7.60
N MET A 29 -7.82 3.35 6.29
CA MET A 29 -6.61 3.07 5.51
C MET A 29 -5.75 4.33 5.41
N HIS A 30 -4.48 4.23 5.82
CA HIS A 30 -3.48 5.28 5.65
C HIS A 30 -2.39 4.81 4.70
N THR A 31 -2.39 5.37 3.49
CA THR A 31 -1.48 4.94 2.43
C THR A 31 -0.25 5.83 2.40
N PHE A 32 0.92 5.22 2.24
CA PHE A 32 2.20 5.90 2.15
C PHE A 32 3.05 5.27 1.05
N ASP A 33 3.74 6.12 0.32
CA ASP A 33 4.76 5.67 -0.61
C ASP A 33 6.03 5.37 0.18
N VAL A 34 6.68 4.25 -0.14
CA VAL A 34 7.98 3.90 0.43
C VAL A 34 9.06 4.33 -0.56
N CYS A 35 9.90 5.26 -0.12
CA CYS A 35 11.02 5.79 -0.87
C CYS A 35 12.30 5.07 -0.44
N PHE A 36 13.07 4.55 -1.39
CA PHE A 36 14.33 3.86 -1.13
C PHE A 36 15.41 4.31 -2.13
N PRO A 37 16.70 4.19 -1.76
CA PRO A 37 17.78 4.29 -2.73
C PRO A 37 17.69 3.10 -3.70
N SER A 38 17.40 3.37 -4.97
CA SER A 38 17.37 2.33 -6.01
C SER A 38 18.58 2.45 -6.92
N ARG A 39 19.10 1.30 -7.35
CA ARG A 39 20.11 1.20 -8.42
C ARG A 39 19.58 1.69 -9.77
N ARG A 40 18.24 1.67 -9.95
CA ARG A 40 17.52 2.16 -11.13
C ARG A 40 17.27 3.67 -11.11
N GLY A 41 17.74 4.36 -10.07
CA GLY A 41 17.60 5.81 -9.93
C GLY A 41 16.96 6.22 -8.61
N SER A 42 17.42 7.32 -8.03
CA SER A 42 16.89 7.87 -6.77
C SER A 42 15.85 8.98 -7.01
N GLU A 43 15.18 8.96 -8.17
CA GLU A 43 14.33 10.06 -8.61
C GLU A 43 13.12 10.23 -7.69
N ARG A 44 12.53 9.14 -7.17
CA ARG A 44 11.43 9.23 -6.19
C ARG A 44 11.89 9.74 -4.84
N SER A 45 13.00 9.21 -4.31
CA SER A 45 13.51 9.63 -2.99
C SER A 45 13.95 11.10 -3.00
N ARG A 46 14.44 11.61 -4.13
CA ARG A 46 14.71 13.03 -4.34
C ARG A 46 13.42 13.86 -4.41
N ARG A 47 12.45 13.47 -5.24
CA ARG A 47 11.15 14.17 -5.40
C ARG A 47 10.38 14.34 -4.09
N ALA A 48 10.55 13.45 -3.12
CA ALA A 48 9.95 13.59 -1.80
C ALA A 48 10.34 14.90 -1.09
N PHE A 49 11.50 15.48 -1.42
CA PHE A 49 12.01 16.74 -0.85
C PHE A 49 11.81 17.94 -1.78
N GLU A 50 11.21 17.75 -2.95
CA GLU A 50 10.91 18.82 -3.91
C GLU A 50 9.56 19.49 -3.59
N ASP A 51 9.46 20.78 -3.90
CA ASP A 51 8.20 21.51 -3.90
C ASP A 51 7.32 21.15 -5.12
N GLU A 52 6.14 21.77 -5.22
CA GLU A 52 5.20 21.53 -6.33
C GLU A 52 5.79 21.92 -7.69
N GLN A 53 6.79 22.80 -7.71
CA GLN A 53 7.49 23.26 -8.91
C GLN A 53 8.72 22.39 -9.23
N GLY A 54 9.02 21.37 -8.42
CA GLY A 54 10.18 20.49 -8.59
C GLY A 54 11.49 21.12 -8.09
N ASN A 55 11.43 22.21 -7.33
CA ASN A 55 12.62 22.85 -6.76
C ASN A 55 12.89 22.32 -5.35
N MET A 56 14.16 22.32 -4.96
CA MET A 56 14.59 21.93 -3.62
C MET A 56 15.30 23.11 -2.96
N SER A 57 14.77 23.56 -1.82
CA SER A 57 15.45 24.58 -1.01
C SER A 57 16.75 24.04 -0.39
N ASP A 58 17.67 24.91 -0.01
CA ASP A 58 18.94 24.49 0.65
C ASP A 58 18.70 23.62 1.89
N ALA A 59 17.68 23.95 2.69
CA ALA A 59 17.30 23.15 3.85
C ALA A 59 16.79 21.76 3.45
N ALA A 60 16.04 21.66 2.36
CA ALA A 60 15.57 20.39 1.81
C ALA A 60 16.73 19.57 1.21
N ILE A 61 17.74 20.19 0.60
CA ILE A 61 18.96 19.52 0.12
C ILE A 61 19.74 18.89 1.28
N ILE A 62 19.94 19.64 2.36
CA ILE A 62 20.62 19.14 3.57
C ILE A 62 19.85 17.94 4.14
N LYS A 63 18.52 18.03 4.18
CA LYS A 63 17.67 16.97 4.68
C LYS A 63 17.70 15.75 3.77
N TRP A 64 17.55 15.92 2.46
CA TRP A 64 17.66 14.84 1.49
C TRP A 64 19.02 14.13 1.60
N THR A 65 20.11 14.88 1.79
CA THR A 65 21.44 14.30 2.00
C THR A 65 21.49 13.32 3.18
N LYS A 66 20.71 13.57 4.24
CA LYS A 66 20.56 12.63 5.38
C LYS A 66 19.79 11.36 5.00
N TYR A 67 18.78 11.46 4.14
CA TYR A 67 17.85 10.35 3.84
C TYR A 67 18.13 9.63 2.52
N ARG A 68 18.99 10.16 1.65
CA ARG A 68 19.21 9.65 0.28
C ARG A 68 19.74 8.21 0.25
N GLU A 69 20.35 7.73 1.34
CA GLU A 69 20.92 6.39 1.49
C GLU A 69 20.03 5.48 2.35
N CYS A 70 18.85 5.96 2.77
CA CYS A 70 17.94 5.22 3.65
C CYS A 70 16.56 5.02 3.01
N VAL A 71 15.84 4.01 3.48
CA VAL A 71 14.42 3.83 3.19
C VAL A 71 13.57 4.68 4.12
N PHE A 72 12.58 5.41 3.58
CA PHE A 72 11.69 6.26 4.36
C PHE A 72 10.29 6.35 3.74
N LEU A 73 9.33 6.85 4.52
CA LEU A 73 7.94 7.02 4.10
C LEU A 73 7.70 8.44 3.54
N ASP A 74 6.94 8.54 2.46
CA ASP A 74 6.46 9.82 1.90
C ASP A 74 4.94 9.78 1.67
N ALA A 75 4.35 10.95 1.48
CA ALA A 75 2.97 11.06 1.03
C ALA A 75 2.79 10.42 -0.35
N VAL A 76 1.58 9.91 -0.61
CA VAL A 76 1.21 9.32 -1.89
C VAL A 76 1.28 10.38 -3.00
N GLU A 77 2.02 10.11 -4.07
CA GLU A 77 1.92 10.93 -5.29
C GLU A 77 0.61 10.62 -6.02
N VAL A 78 -0.06 11.67 -6.48
CA VAL A 78 -1.39 11.61 -7.11
C VAL A 78 -1.49 12.57 -8.29
N GLY A 79 -2.55 12.44 -9.08
CA GLY A 79 -2.88 13.35 -10.19
C GLY A 79 -2.38 12.88 -11.56
N GLU A 80 -2.48 13.73 -12.58
CA GLU A 80 -2.24 13.33 -13.98
C GLU A 80 -0.83 12.78 -14.22
N ARG A 81 0.18 13.37 -13.59
CA ARG A 81 1.58 12.90 -13.69
C ARG A 81 1.72 11.48 -13.12
N GLU A 82 0.95 11.15 -12.10
CA GLU A 82 0.92 9.81 -11.49
C GLU A 82 0.19 8.82 -12.40
N LEU A 83 -0.99 9.20 -12.89
CA LEU A 83 -1.79 8.38 -13.81
C LEU A 83 -1.04 8.06 -15.11
N GLY A 84 -0.18 8.95 -15.58
CA GLY A 84 0.63 8.74 -16.78
C GLY A 84 1.82 7.78 -16.61
N ARG A 85 2.16 7.34 -15.39
CA ARG A 85 3.30 6.45 -15.17
C ARG A 85 3.00 5.02 -15.54
N ASP A 86 3.99 4.29 -16.02
CA ASP A 86 3.84 2.87 -16.35
C ASP A 86 4.33 2.00 -15.20
N THR A 87 3.41 1.53 -14.36
CA THR A 87 3.71 0.74 -13.16
C THR A 87 2.68 -0.36 -12.95
N ARG A 88 3.09 -1.45 -12.28
CA ARG A 88 2.19 -2.56 -11.89
C ARG A 88 1.30 -2.23 -10.69
N VAL A 89 1.76 -1.31 -9.83
CA VAL A 89 1.03 -0.83 -8.65
C VAL A 89 -0.08 0.13 -9.08
N ALA A 90 -1.17 0.18 -8.30
CA ALA A 90 -2.28 1.09 -8.54
C ALA A 90 -1.84 2.56 -8.57
N ARG A 91 -2.39 3.34 -9.51
CA ARG A 91 -2.14 4.79 -9.69
C ARG A 91 -3.42 5.56 -9.42
N HIS A 92 -3.35 6.63 -8.62
CA HIS A 92 -4.55 7.33 -8.15
C HIS A 92 -4.59 8.78 -8.63
N ALA A 93 -5.79 9.22 -9.06
CA ALA A 93 -6.05 10.63 -9.37
C ALA A 93 -6.06 11.50 -8.09
N HIS A 94 -6.52 10.91 -6.98
CA HIS A 94 -6.60 11.55 -5.67
C HIS A 94 -6.00 10.67 -4.56
N ASP A 95 -5.61 11.27 -3.44
CA ASP A 95 -4.98 10.56 -2.31
C ASP A 95 -6.05 9.72 -1.58
N PRO A 96 -5.96 8.38 -1.61
CA PRO A 96 -6.96 7.52 -0.97
C PRO A 96 -6.80 7.46 0.56
N SER A 97 -5.83 8.17 1.13
CA SER A 97 -5.47 8.04 2.54
C SER A 97 -6.39 8.81 3.48
N ALA A 98 -6.93 8.10 4.47
CA ALA A 98 -7.82 8.70 5.47
C ALA A 98 -7.12 9.73 6.37
N HIS A 99 -5.77 9.77 6.43
CA HIS A 99 -5.08 10.73 7.30
C HIS A 99 -5.27 12.18 6.84
N ARG A 100 -5.47 12.42 5.53
CA ARG A 100 -5.81 13.75 5.00
C ARG A 100 -7.16 14.22 5.47
N LEU A 101 -8.14 13.31 5.49
CA LEU A 101 -9.45 13.58 6.06
C LEU A 101 -9.33 13.89 7.55
N LEU A 102 -8.63 13.06 8.33
CA LEU A 102 -8.40 13.30 9.76
C LEU A 102 -7.71 14.65 10.02
N GLN A 103 -6.76 15.05 9.17
CA GLN A 103 -6.10 16.35 9.25
C GLN A 103 -7.08 17.50 9.01
N ALA A 104 -7.93 17.42 7.99
CA ALA A 104 -8.97 18.40 7.73
C ALA A 104 -9.99 18.48 8.89
N GLN A 105 -10.38 17.34 9.44
CA GLN A 105 -11.28 17.27 10.61
C GLN A 105 -10.66 17.92 11.84
N ARG A 106 -9.37 17.67 12.10
CA ARG A 106 -8.62 18.31 13.18
C ARG A 106 -8.60 19.84 13.04
N LEU A 107 -8.44 20.35 11.82
CA LEU A 107 -8.47 21.79 11.56
C LEU A 107 -9.88 22.38 11.74
N ALA A 108 -10.92 21.62 11.40
CA ALA A 108 -12.31 22.03 11.58
C ALA A 108 -12.76 22.04 13.05
N SER A 109 -12.26 21.12 13.89
CA SER A 109 -12.58 21.08 15.32
C SER A 109 -11.46 20.42 16.13
N SER A 110 -10.53 21.24 16.65
CA SER A 110 -9.38 20.77 17.43
C SER A 110 -9.78 20.16 18.78
N GLU A 111 -10.79 20.71 19.44
CA GLU A 111 -11.34 20.24 20.72
C GLU A 111 -11.89 18.81 20.61
N ALA A 112 -12.75 18.58 19.61
CA ALA A 112 -13.36 17.28 19.41
C ALA A 112 -12.32 16.22 19.01
N PHE A 113 -11.38 16.60 18.13
CA PHE A 113 -10.26 15.74 17.77
C PHE A 113 -9.41 15.34 18.98
N ALA A 114 -9.09 16.29 19.87
CA ALA A 114 -8.31 16.02 21.08
C ALA A 114 -9.03 15.05 22.05
N ALA A 115 -10.35 15.18 22.18
CA ALA A 115 -11.17 14.33 23.04
C ALA A 115 -11.28 12.89 22.51
N VAL A 116 -11.43 12.71 21.20
CA VAL A 116 -11.41 11.37 20.56
C VAL A 116 -10.03 10.74 20.68
N ARG A 117 -8.97 11.54 20.53
CA ARG A 117 -7.58 11.08 20.55
C ARG A 117 -7.13 10.52 21.91
N SER A 118 -7.49 11.17 23.02
CA SER A 118 -7.01 10.76 24.35
C SER A 118 -7.47 9.36 24.78
N ARG A 119 -8.42 8.77 24.03
CA ARG A 119 -9.00 7.45 24.28
C ARG A 119 -8.40 6.34 23.40
N ARG A 120 -7.50 6.67 22.47
CA ARG A 120 -6.98 5.73 21.45
C ARG A 120 -5.50 5.44 21.67
N ASP A 121 -5.10 4.20 21.37
CA ASP A 121 -3.68 3.85 21.21
C ASP A 121 -3.21 4.38 19.86
N THR A 122 -2.24 5.28 19.85
CA THR A 122 -1.83 5.96 18.61
C THR A 122 -0.41 5.63 18.23
N ASN A 123 -0.18 5.38 16.96
CA ASN A 123 1.16 5.32 16.38
C ASN A 123 1.37 6.54 15.45
N THR A 124 2.63 6.85 15.14
CA THR A 124 3.01 8.05 14.39
C THR A 124 3.87 7.69 13.19
N VAL A 125 3.50 8.23 12.02
CA VAL A 125 4.27 8.22 10.79
C VAL A 125 4.99 9.55 10.64
N TYR A 126 6.27 9.53 10.29
CA TYR A 126 7.03 10.73 9.94
C TYR A 126 7.38 10.76 8.46
N LEU A 127 7.06 11.87 7.80
CA LEU A 127 7.38 12.12 6.40
C LEU A 127 8.57 13.10 6.36
N PRO A 128 9.81 12.65 6.17
CA PRO A 128 10.97 13.53 6.21
C PRO A 128 10.96 14.56 5.09
N GLY A 129 10.49 14.21 3.89
CA GLY A 129 10.37 15.13 2.75
C GLY A 129 9.52 16.37 3.07
N ARG A 130 8.35 16.14 3.67
CA ARG A 130 7.37 17.18 4.02
C ARG A 130 7.54 17.77 5.43
N ASN A 131 8.46 17.20 6.23
CA ASN A 131 8.59 17.49 7.65
C ASN A 131 7.26 17.35 8.42
N GLU A 132 6.48 16.34 8.05
CA GLU A 132 5.13 16.14 8.56
C GLU A 132 5.07 14.94 9.51
N LYS A 133 4.28 15.05 10.57
CA LYS A 133 3.97 13.96 11.49
C LYS A 133 2.49 13.64 11.42
N ILE A 134 2.18 12.40 11.12
CA ILE A 134 0.81 11.91 10.97
C ILE A 134 0.57 10.89 12.08
N MET A 135 -0.52 11.07 12.83
CA MET A 135 -0.93 10.14 13.88
C MET A 135 -2.16 9.36 13.42
N TYR A 136 -2.23 8.07 13.76
CA TYR A 136 -3.35 7.20 13.45
C TYR A 136 -3.70 6.27 14.62
N ASP A 137 -4.90 5.66 14.61
CA ASP A 137 -5.31 4.69 15.62
C ASP A 137 -4.62 3.35 15.37
N ASN A 138 -3.63 3.02 16.18
CA ASN A 138 -2.85 1.79 16.04
C ASN A 138 -3.70 0.53 16.26
N ASN A 139 -4.81 0.65 16.99
CA ASN A 139 -5.68 -0.46 17.32
C ASN A 139 -6.76 -0.73 16.30
N GLN A 140 -7.02 0.14 15.32
CA GLN A 140 -8.03 -0.09 14.29
C GLN A 140 -7.51 0.16 12.87
N ASP A 141 -6.75 1.23 12.67
CA ASP A 141 -6.35 1.66 11.35
C ASP A 141 -5.22 0.79 10.78
N VAL A 142 -5.02 0.92 9.47
CA VAL A 142 -4.09 0.11 8.68
C VAL A 142 -3.09 1.02 7.98
N LEU A 143 -1.80 0.70 8.11
CA LEU A 143 -0.74 1.33 7.32
C LEU A 143 -0.56 0.59 6.01
N PHE A 144 -0.93 1.22 4.89
CA PHE A 144 -0.69 0.68 3.57
C PHE A 144 0.61 1.22 2.99
N LEU A 145 1.57 0.33 2.77
CA LEU A 145 2.87 0.62 2.18
C LEU A 145 2.83 0.33 0.69
N ARG A 146 3.23 1.31 -0.12
CA ARG A 146 3.42 1.16 -1.57
C ARG A 146 4.92 1.21 -1.88
N PHE A 147 5.50 0.07 -2.19
CA PHE A 147 6.87 -0.09 -2.66
C PHE A 147 6.94 0.21 -4.16
N ARG A 148 7.11 1.49 -4.49
CA ARG A 148 7.09 1.97 -5.88
C ARG A 148 8.46 1.82 -6.51
N ASP A 149 8.48 1.37 -7.77
CA ASP A 149 9.68 1.21 -8.58
C ASP A 149 10.52 2.50 -8.61
N GLY A 150 11.83 2.34 -8.41
CA GLY A 150 12.84 3.40 -8.56
C GLY A 150 13.05 3.85 -10.02
N GLY A 151 12.38 3.23 -10.99
CA GLY A 151 12.35 3.64 -12.39
C GLY A 151 11.07 3.17 -13.06
N ALA A 152 10.60 3.88 -14.08
CA ALA A 152 9.63 3.29 -15.01
C ALA A 152 10.25 2.02 -15.64
N LEU A 153 9.43 1.08 -16.10
CA LEU A 153 9.85 -0.17 -16.78
C LEU A 153 10.86 0.04 -17.94
N THR A 154 11.08 1.29 -18.35
CA THR A 154 12.07 1.73 -19.33
C THR A 154 13.54 1.57 -18.91
N GLU A 155 13.87 1.31 -17.64
CA GLU A 155 15.27 1.31 -17.16
C GLU A 155 15.79 -0.04 -16.61
N LEU A 156 15.29 -1.17 -17.11
CA LEU A 156 15.76 -2.52 -16.73
C LEU A 156 17.17 -2.90 -17.28
N SER A 157 17.96 -1.94 -17.77
CA SER A 157 19.15 -2.27 -18.57
C SER A 157 20.46 -2.44 -17.79
N GLN A 158 20.56 -2.08 -16.51
CA GLN A 158 21.87 -2.03 -15.84
C GLN A 158 21.79 -2.31 -14.34
N GLY A 159 22.43 -3.39 -13.87
CA GLY A 159 22.70 -3.57 -12.44
C GLY A 159 23.09 -4.98 -11.98
N VAL A 160 24.18 -5.55 -12.49
CA VAL A 160 24.83 -6.75 -11.89
C VAL A 160 25.63 -6.31 -10.67
N LEU A 161 25.28 -6.77 -9.47
CA LEU A 161 26.17 -6.78 -8.30
C LEU A 161 25.54 -7.61 -7.18
N PHE A 162 25.53 -8.93 -7.36
CA PHE A 162 26.17 -9.94 -6.50
C PHE A 162 26.46 -11.12 -7.43
N GLY A 163 27.62 -11.78 -7.27
CA GLY A 163 27.94 -12.93 -8.11
C GLY A 163 26.86 -13.99 -7.94
N GLU A 164 26.22 -14.36 -9.06
CA GLU A 164 25.10 -15.28 -9.20
C GLU A 164 23.76 -14.72 -8.67
N PHE A 165 22.72 -14.78 -9.51
CA PHE A 165 21.35 -14.25 -9.38
C PHE A 165 21.14 -12.82 -9.90
N GLU A 166 20.38 -12.74 -11.00
CA GLU A 166 19.81 -11.50 -11.53
C GLU A 166 19.08 -10.75 -10.41
N ALA A 167 19.40 -9.46 -10.25
CA ALA A 167 18.85 -8.61 -9.21
C ALA A 167 17.31 -8.70 -9.19
N SER A 168 16.77 -9.06 -8.03
CA SER A 168 15.34 -9.29 -7.83
C SER A 168 14.52 -8.07 -8.30
N ALA A 169 13.47 -8.34 -9.08
CA ALA A 169 12.73 -7.33 -9.82
C ALA A 169 11.56 -6.67 -9.05
N SER A 170 11.43 -6.93 -7.75
CA SER A 170 10.30 -6.44 -6.93
C SER A 170 10.70 -5.26 -6.03
N GLY A 171 9.76 -4.33 -5.78
CA GLY A 171 9.98 -3.20 -4.87
C GLY A 171 10.26 -3.63 -3.43
N ILE A 172 9.80 -4.83 -3.02
CA ILE A 172 10.11 -5.41 -1.70
C ILE A 172 11.61 -5.69 -1.58
N SER A 173 12.21 -6.30 -2.59
CA SER A 173 13.64 -6.62 -2.59
C SER A 173 14.51 -5.38 -2.47
N GLU A 174 14.19 -4.32 -3.24
CA GLU A 174 14.95 -3.07 -3.19
C GLU A 174 14.84 -2.36 -1.83
N VAL A 175 13.68 -2.46 -1.17
CA VAL A 175 13.47 -1.93 0.20
C VAL A 175 14.29 -2.66 1.25
N LEU A 176 14.64 -3.92 1.00
CA LEU A 176 15.46 -4.72 1.91
C LEU A 176 16.98 -4.51 1.67
N GLU A 177 17.38 -3.97 0.52
CA GLU A 177 18.80 -3.65 0.24
C GLU A 177 19.31 -2.46 1.07
N GLY A 178 18.45 -1.48 1.35
CA GLY A 178 18.82 -0.23 2.02
C GLY A 178 18.53 -0.21 3.53
N PRO A 179 19.31 0.54 4.34
CA PRO A 179 19.00 0.73 5.75
C PRO A 179 17.69 1.52 5.91
N TRP A 180 16.81 1.08 6.80
CA TRP A 180 15.59 1.83 7.10
C TRP A 180 15.90 3.04 7.96
N SER A 181 15.30 4.19 7.64
CA SER A 181 15.35 5.36 8.52
C SER A 181 14.79 5.01 9.89
N ALA A 182 15.36 5.61 10.94
CA ALA A 182 14.93 5.35 12.32
C ALA A 182 13.42 5.58 12.49
N GLU A 183 12.91 6.64 11.85
CA GLU A 183 11.51 7.00 11.92
C GLU A 183 10.59 5.98 11.23
N MET A 184 11.00 5.42 10.07
CA MET A 184 10.25 4.35 9.42
C MET A 184 10.31 3.06 10.24
N ALA A 185 11.49 2.68 10.74
CA ALA A 185 11.66 1.49 11.57
C ALA A 185 10.79 1.56 12.83
N ASP A 186 10.77 2.70 13.52
CA ASP A 186 9.93 2.90 14.71
C ASP A 186 8.44 2.87 14.36
N THR A 187 8.05 3.48 13.23
CA THR A 187 6.67 3.45 12.73
C THR A 187 6.20 2.01 12.50
N LEU A 188 6.99 1.20 11.79
CA LEU A 188 6.62 -0.15 11.40
C LEU A 188 6.70 -1.13 12.58
N ARG A 189 7.68 -1.00 13.46
CA ARG A 189 7.77 -1.77 14.72
C ARG A 189 6.55 -1.53 15.62
N GLY A 190 6.01 -0.31 15.61
CA GLY A 190 4.81 0.03 16.38
C GLY A 190 3.50 -0.39 15.72
N ALA A 191 3.49 -0.79 14.45
CA ALA A 191 2.28 -0.96 13.65
C ALA A 191 1.61 -2.32 13.89
N ARG A 192 0.34 -2.31 14.31
CA ARG A 192 -0.41 -3.56 14.51
C ARG A 192 -1.06 -4.11 13.24
N ARG A 193 -1.23 -3.27 12.22
CA ARG A 193 -1.85 -3.64 10.95
C ARG A 193 -1.12 -2.99 9.80
N ILE A 194 -0.62 -3.81 8.89
CA ILE A 194 0.10 -3.36 7.71
C ILE A 194 -0.59 -3.94 6.48
N ALA A 195 -0.69 -3.16 5.42
CA ALA A 195 -1.14 -3.60 4.11
C ALA A 195 0.00 -3.45 3.09
N LEU A 196 0.08 -4.39 2.14
CA LEU A 196 0.99 -4.39 1.00
C LEU A 196 0.18 -4.58 -0.29
N ASP A 197 0.67 -4.07 -1.42
CA ASP A 197 0.00 -4.29 -2.71
C ASP A 197 0.33 -5.69 -3.24
N VAL A 198 -0.67 -6.44 -3.68
CA VAL A 198 -0.48 -7.77 -4.27
C VAL A 198 0.44 -7.72 -5.50
N ALA A 199 0.44 -6.61 -6.26
CA ALA A 199 1.32 -6.44 -7.41
C ALA A 199 2.81 -6.47 -7.03
N GLU A 200 3.16 -6.15 -5.78
CA GLU A 200 4.53 -6.12 -5.28
C GLU A 200 5.03 -7.51 -4.86
N THR A 201 4.12 -8.48 -4.73
CA THR A 201 4.44 -9.88 -4.40
C THR A 201 4.84 -10.71 -5.63
N TRP A 202 4.75 -10.14 -6.83
CA TRP A 202 4.98 -10.84 -8.09
C TRP A 202 6.40 -10.62 -8.63
N THR A 203 7.13 -11.70 -8.90
CA THR A 203 8.37 -11.70 -9.70
C THR A 203 8.17 -12.45 -11.03
N PRO A 204 8.81 -12.03 -12.15
CA PRO A 204 8.74 -12.76 -13.41
C PRO A 204 9.32 -14.18 -13.27
N GLY A 205 8.68 -15.18 -13.89
CA GLY A 205 8.93 -16.60 -13.65
C GLY A 205 10.33 -17.15 -13.97
N ASP A 206 11.20 -16.36 -14.60
CA ASP A 206 12.61 -16.73 -14.87
C ASP A 206 13.54 -16.40 -13.68
N VAL A 207 13.12 -15.46 -12.84
CA VAL A 207 13.76 -15.13 -11.55
C VAL A 207 12.84 -15.72 -10.49
N GLY A 208 13.30 -16.77 -9.79
CA GLY A 208 12.48 -17.47 -8.79
C GLY A 208 11.64 -16.52 -7.92
N GLY A 209 10.44 -16.98 -7.54
CA GLY A 209 9.56 -16.27 -6.61
C GLY A 209 10.36 -15.65 -5.46
N VAL A 210 9.93 -14.46 -4.97
CA VAL A 210 10.54 -13.73 -3.83
C VAL A 210 11.35 -14.69 -2.97
N LEU A 211 12.67 -14.52 -2.94
CA LEU A 211 13.57 -15.48 -2.30
C LEU A 211 13.06 -15.67 -0.87
N ILE A 212 12.92 -16.90 -0.40
CA ILE A 212 12.37 -17.20 0.93
C ILE A 212 13.12 -16.43 2.02
N GLU A 213 14.41 -16.16 1.78
CA GLU A 213 15.28 -15.29 2.57
C GLU A 213 14.77 -13.84 2.65
N GLU A 214 14.33 -13.25 1.55
CA GLU A 214 13.73 -11.90 1.52
C GLU A 214 12.41 -11.86 2.28
N ILE A 215 11.59 -12.91 2.14
CA ILE A 215 10.33 -13.05 2.90
C ILE A 215 10.65 -13.14 4.40
N ALA A 216 11.62 -13.97 4.78
CA ALA A 216 12.03 -14.13 6.17
C ALA A 216 12.61 -12.83 6.75
N TYR A 217 13.39 -12.09 5.97
CA TYR A 217 13.96 -10.82 6.39
C TYR A 217 12.88 -9.74 6.52
N LEU A 218 11.95 -9.65 5.58
CA LEU A 218 10.78 -8.77 5.69
C LEU A 218 9.94 -9.12 6.93
N ALA A 219 9.72 -10.41 7.20
CA ALA A 219 9.04 -10.88 8.41
C ALA A 219 9.75 -10.35 9.66
N CYS A 220 11.08 -10.50 9.74
CA CYS A 220 11.88 -10.00 10.87
C CYS A 220 11.67 -8.50 11.10
N CYS A 221 11.59 -7.72 10.03
CA CYS A 221 11.41 -6.27 10.11
C CYS A 221 9.99 -5.85 10.55
N LEU A 222 8.98 -6.67 10.29
CA LEU A 222 7.57 -6.33 10.50
C LEU A 222 6.92 -7.04 11.69
N GLN A 223 7.48 -8.15 12.19
CA GLN A 223 6.78 -9.05 13.10
C GLN A 223 6.41 -8.41 14.45
N GLU A 224 7.20 -7.46 14.95
CA GLU A 224 7.04 -6.96 16.32
C GLU A 224 5.67 -6.27 16.50
N GLY A 225 4.83 -6.80 17.38
CA GLY A 225 3.51 -6.24 17.66
C GLY A 225 2.47 -6.37 16.53
N LEU A 226 2.85 -6.90 15.36
CA LEU A 226 1.97 -7.05 14.20
C LEU A 226 0.86 -8.05 14.49
N ARG A 227 -0.39 -7.65 14.23
CA ARG A 227 -1.57 -8.48 14.42
C ARG A 227 -2.14 -8.98 13.11
N ILE A 228 -2.16 -8.14 12.07
CA ILE A 228 -2.74 -8.52 10.78
C ILE A 228 -1.88 -7.95 9.67
N LEU A 229 -1.58 -8.78 8.67
CA LEU A 229 -1.01 -8.33 7.41
C LEU A 229 -2.10 -8.42 6.33
N TYR A 230 -2.34 -7.34 5.60
CA TYR A 230 -3.27 -7.31 4.49
C TYR A 230 -2.52 -7.32 3.16
N LEU A 231 -3.05 -8.08 2.21
CA LEU A 231 -2.64 -8.02 0.81
C LEU A 231 -3.77 -7.38 0.01
N VAL A 232 -3.50 -6.24 -0.63
CA VAL A 232 -4.50 -5.45 -1.34
C VAL A 232 -4.42 -5.75 -2.83
N ASP A 233 -5.50 -6.29 -3.39
CA ASP A 233 -5.66 -6.53 -4.82
C ASP A 233 -6.51 -5.42 -5.46
N HIS A 234 -5.85 -4.54 -6.21
CA HIS A 234 -6.51 -3.45 -6.94
C HIS A 234 -7.11 -3.87 -8.29
N CYS A 235 -6.86 -5.10 -8.76
CA CYS A 235 -7.24 -5.51 -10.11
C CYS A 235 -8.73 -5.80 -10.28
N VAL A 236 -9.39 -6.26 -9.21
CA VAL A 236 -10.81 -6.64 -9.25
C VAL A 236 -11.67 -5.48 -9.74
N GLY A 237 -12.47 -5.75 -10.77
CA GLY A 237 -13.38 -4.77 -11.37
C GLY A 237 -12.72 -3.63 -12.15
N ARG A 238 -11.38 -3.61 -12.27
CA ARG A 238 -10.62 -2.47 -12.85
C ARG A 238 -9.60 -2.85 -13.89
N CYS A 239 -8.85 -3.94 -13.67
CA CYS A 239 -7.76 -4.29 -14.56
C CYS A 239 -8.29 -5.00 -15.80
N THR A 240 -7.95 -4.47 -16.97
CA THR A 240 -8.28 -5.07 -18.28
C THR A 240 -7.25 -6.11 -18.73
N GLY A 241 -6.06 -6.10 -18.12
CA GLY A 241 -4.96 -7.03 -18.43
C GLY A 241 -5.10 -8.42 -17.78
N CYS A 242 -6.08 -8.61 -16.89
CA CYS A 242 -6.39 -9.91 -16.30
C CYS A 242 -7.90 -10.19 -16.30
N ALA A 243 -8.27 -11.45 -16.09
CA ALA A 243 -9.67 -11.87 -16.03
C ALA A 243 -10.45 -11.30 -14.83
N LYS A 244 -9.78 -10.60 -13.90
CA LYS A 244 -10.41 -10.05 -12.67
C LYS A 244 -11.25 -8.80 -12.94
N GLY A 245 -11.14 -8.18 -14.12
CA GLY A 245 -11.89 -6.97 -14.47
C GLY A 245 -13.42 -7.15 -14.48
N THR A 246 -13.91 -8.39 -14.59
CA THR A 246 -15.36 -8.69 -14.56
C THR A 246 -15.88 -9.06 -13.17
N ASN A 247 -15.01 -9.34 -12.21
CA ASN A 247 -15.39 -9.83 -10.89
C ASN A 247 -15.88 -8.68 -10.01
N ARG A 248 -16.83 -8.98 -9.12
CA ARG A 248 -17.27 -8.06 -8.06
C ARG A 248 -16.88 -8.59 -6.69
N ALA A 249 -16.53 -7.70 -5.76
CA ALA A 249 -16.13 -8.10 -4.40
C ALA A 249 -17.21 -8.94 -3.69
N GLN A 250 -18.49 -8.62 -3.94
CA GLN A 250 -19.64 -9.33 -3.37
C GLN A 250 -19.70 -10.81 -3.78
N GLU A 251 -19.18 -11.15 -4.96
CA GLU A 251 -19.18 -12.51 -5.49
C GLU A 251 -18.06 -13.36 -4.83
N LEU A 252 -17.07 -12.72 -4.21
CA LEU A 252 -15.91 -13.35 -3.59
C LEU A 252 -16.08 -13.57 -2.07
N GLY A 253 -17.33 -13.55 -1.60
CA GLY A 253 -17.69 -13.70 -0.18
C GLY A 253 -17.67 -15.13 0.35
N ASN A 254 -17.56 -16.14 -0.53
CA ASN A 254 -17.55 -17.54 -0.15
C ASN A 254 -16.15 -17.96 0.33
N ARG A 255 -16.05 -18.71 1.42
CA ARG A 255 -14.76 -19.20 1.94
C ARG A 255 -14.29 -20.40 1.13
N GLY A 256 -13.26 -20.17 0.31
CA GLY A 256 -12.60 -21.21 -0.49
C GLY A 256 -11.63 -22.09 0.31
N GLU A 257 -11.09 -23.12 -0.34
CA GLU A 257 -10.10 -24.03 0.24
C GLU A 257 -8.79 -23.30 0.54
N LEU A 258 -8.33 -22.47 -0.38
CA LEU A 258 -7.10 -21.69 -0.23
C LEU A 258 -7.17 -20.77 0.99
N TYR A 259 -8.32 -20.11 1.21
CA TYR A 259 -8.56 -19.30 2.40
C TYR A 259 -8.51 -20.14 3.68
N MET A 260 -9.18 -21.29 3.70
CA MET A 260 -9.15 -22.18 4.87
C MET A 260 -7.75 -22.70 5.18
N ARG A 261 -6.94 -22.98 4.15
CA ARG A 261 -5.54 -23.35 4.30
C ARG A 261 -4.69 -22.21 4.84
N LEU A 262 -4.89 -20.98 4.35
CA LEU A 262 -4.18 -19.78 4.83
C LEU A 262 -4.43 -19.51 6.32
N HIS A 263 -5.63 -19.85 6.80
CA HIS A 263 -6.06 -19.68 8.18
C HIS A 263 -6.15 -20.98 8.99
N CYS A 264 -5.44 -22.05 8.60
CA CYS A 264 -5.58 -23.36 9.23
C CYS A 264 -5.28 -23.36 10.75
N PHE A 265 -4.44 -22.43 11.22
CA PHE A 265 -4.10 -22.26 12.64
C PHE A 265 -5.24 -21.68 13.50
N ASP A 266 -6.21 -21.01 12.88
CA ASP A 266 -7.43 -20.50 13.53
C ASP A 266 -8.65 -20.78 12.66
N ALA A 267 -8.85 -22.06 12.31
CA ALA A 267 -9.94 -22.47 11.43
C ALA A 267 -11.33 -22.08 11.97
N ARG A 268 -11.50 -22.11 13.31
CA ARG A 268 -12.76 -21.73 13.95
C ARG A 268 -13.00 -20.23 13.84
N GLY A 269 -12.02 -19.40 14.21
CA GLY A 269 -12.13 -17.94 14.06
C GLY A 269 -12.30 -17.53 12.60
N ALA A 270 -11.64 -18.22 11.67
CA ALA A 270 -11.75 -17.96 10.24
C ALA A 270 -13.17 -18.16 9.67
N VAL A 271 -13.93 -19.11 10.22
CA VAL A 271 -15.32 -19.40 9.82
C VAL A 271 -16.31 -18.47 10.53
N GLU A 272 -16.13 -18.22 11.83
CA GLU A 272 -17.07 -17.45 12.65
C GLU A 272 -16.97 -15.93 12.41
N ARG A 273 -15.80 -15.41 12.00
CA ARG A 273 -15.58 -13.97 11.84
C ARG A 273 -16.23 -13.39 10.59
N GLY A 274 -16.73 -12.16 10.70
CA GLY A 274 -17.05 -11.32 9.53
C GLY A 274 -15.78 -10.91 8.78
N GLY A 275 -15.96 -10.43 7.55
CA GLY A 275 -14.88 -9.82 6.76
C GLY A 275 -14.60 -8.39 7.22
N ASP A 276 -13.34 -7.99 7.19
CA ASP A 276 -12.97 -6.62 7.48
C ASP A 276 -13.47 -5.66 6.37
N VAL A 277 -13.90 -4.47 6.80
CA VAL A 277 -14.24 -3.35 5.90
C VAL A 277 -13.47 -2.13 6.38
N ILE A 278 -12.50 -1.69 5.59
CA ILE A 278 -11.60 -0.58 5.92
C ILE A 278 -11.89 0.57 4.97
N LYS A 279 -11.99 1.79 5.51
CA LYS A 279 -12.36 2.98 4.74
C LYS A 279 -11.12 3.78 4.33
N GLY A 280 -11.04 4.16 3.06
CA GLY A 280 -10.16 5.20 2.54
C GLY A 280 -10.97 6.40 2.06
N VAL A 281 -10.29 7.40 1.50
CA VAL A 281 -10.95 8.54 0.85
C VAL A 281 -11.40 8.12 -0.55
N GLY A 282 -12.71 8.05 -0.78
CA GLY A 282 -13.30 7.61 -2.05
C GLY A 282 -13.05 6.13 -2.37
N LYS A 283 -12.65 5.34 -1.37
CA LYS A 283 -12.30 3.92 -1.49
C LYS A 283 -12.82 3.13 -0.30
N VAL A 284 -13.29 1.92 -0.57
CA VAL A 284 -13.60 0.93 0.46
C VAL A 284 -12.80 -0.33 0.19
N TYR A 285 -12.06 -0.80 1.18
CA TYR A 285 -11.28 -2.02 1.11
C TYR A 285 -12.07 -3.11 1.83
N ARG A 286 -12.48 -4.15 1.11
CA ARG A 286 -13.25 -5.27 1.66
C ARG A 286 -12.43 -6.53 1.66
N GLU A 287 -12.43 -7.21 2.78
CA GLU A 287 -11.88 -8.55 2.84
C GLU A 287 -12.73 -9.51 2.00
N ILE A 288 -12.02 -10.38 1.29
CA ILE A 288 -12.60 -11.45 0.49
C ILE A 288 -12.14 -12.81 1.00
N PHE A 289 -12.87 -13.84 0.60
CA PHE A 289 -12.65 -15.20 1.09
C PHE A 289 -12.45 -16.21 -0.04
N ASP A 290 -12.90 -15.89 -1.26
CA ASP A 290 -12.78 -16.75 -2.43
C ASP A 290 -11.50 -16.40 -3.21
N LEU A 291 -10.36 -16.94 -2.77
CA LEU A 291 -9.07 -16.69 -3.42
C LEU A 291 -8.99 -17.39 -4.78
N GLU A 292 -9.67 -18.52 -4.92
CA GLU A 292 -9.84 -19.25 -6.17
C GLU A 292 -10.64 -18.43 -7.18
N GLY A 293 -11.72 -17.77 -6.74
CA GLY A 293 -12.49 -16.80 -7.53
C GLY A 293 -11.68 -15.56 -7.93
N LEU A 294 -10.65 -15.18 -7.16
CA LEU A 294 -9.63 -14.21 -7.61
C LEU A 294 -8.71 -14.75 -8.71
N GLY A 295 -8.71 -16.06 -8.97
CA GLY A 295 -7.76 -16.71 -9.86
C GLY A 295 -6.42 -17.04 -9.17
N TRP A 296 -6.38 -17.09 -7.84
CA TRP A 296 -5.24 -17.65 -7.11
C TRP A 296 -5.31 -19.18 -7.13
N SER A 297 -4.15 -19.80 -7.08
CA SER A 297 -3.93 -21.23 -6.90
C SER A 297 -2.94 -21.44 -5.75
N ASP A 298 -2.73 -22.69 -5.35
CA ASP A 298 -1.70 -23.06 -4.38
C ASP A 298 -0.27 -22.72 -4.85
N THR A 299 -0.07 -22.58 -6.16
CA THR A 299 1.18 -22.13 -6.78
C THR A 299 1.20 -20.65 -7.16
N HIS A 300 0.13 -19.90 -6.92
CA HIS A 300 0.07 -18.49 -7.29
C HIS A 300 1.07 -17.69 -6.43
N PRO A 301 1.96 -16.85 -7.02
CA PRO A 301 3.02 -16.16 -6.28
C PRO A 301 2.54 -15.42 -5.03
N SER A 302 1.44 -14.66 -5.15
CA SER A 302 0.84 -13.94 -4.02
C SER A 302 0.32 -14.86 -2.91
N TYR A 303 -0.17 -16.05 -3.26
CA TYR A 303 -0.61 -17.04 -2.27
C TYR A 303 0.58 -17.68 -1.55
N VAL A 304 1.62 -18.06 -2.32
CA VAL A 304 2.88 -18.60 -1.77
C VAL A 304 3.54 -17.58 -0.85
N PHE A 305 3.60 -16.31 -1.26
CA PHE A 305 4.09 -15.20 -0.46
C PHE A 305 3.28 -15.04 0.83
N ALA A 306 1.94 -15.03 0.76
CA ALA A 306 1.07 -14.92 1.93
C ALA A 306 1.31 -16.05 2.95
N MET A 307 1.43 -17.28 2.46
CA MET A 307 1.70 -18.46 3.29
C MET A 307 3.06 -18.35 3.99
N ALA A 308 4.12 -18.11 3.21
CA ALA A 308 5.49 -18.04 3.72
C ALA A 308 5.66 -16.89 4.73
N LEU A 309 5.23 -15.68 4.38
CA LEU A 309 5.34 -14.51 5.26
C LEU A 309 4.52 -14.70 6.55
N GLY A 310 3.30 -15.22 6.42
CA GLY A 310 2.45 -15.50 7.56
C GLY A 310 3.05 -16.54 8.51
N GLU A 311 3.69 -17.58 7.99
CA GLU A 311 4.38 -18.60 8.79
C GLU A 311 5.62 -18.03 9.49
N MET A 312 6.44 -17.27 8.79
CA MET A 312 7.66 -16.65 9.34
C MET A 312 7.32 -15.68 10.48
N ILE A 313 6.33 -14.80 10.30
CA ILE A 313 5.88 -13.88 11.35
C ILE A 313 5.38 -14.65 12.58
N ARG A 314 4.59 -15.71 12.38
CA ARG A 314 4.11 -16.55 13.50
C ARG A 314 5.26 -17.20 14.24
N SER A 315 6.23 -17.77 13.53
CA SER A 315 7.39 -18.42 14.12
C SER A 315 8.20 -17.42 14.96
N GLN A 316 8.55 -16.28 14.38
CA GLN A 316 9.36 -15.25 15.05
C GLN A 316 8.65 -14.65 16.27
N GLN A 317 7.34 -14.42 16.18
CA GLN A 317 6.55 -14.00 17.34
C GLN A 317 6.46 -15.09 18.42
N ALA A 318 6.37 -16.36 18.04
CA ALA A 318 6.35 -17.47 18.98
C ALA A 318 7.68 -17.59 19.73
N ASP A 319 8.81 -17.39 19.04
CA ASP A 319 10.15 -17.38 19.63
C ASP A 319 10.35 -16.20 20.60
N ALA A 320 9.61 -15.11 20.39
CA ALA A 320 9.60 -13.93 21.26
C ALA A 320 8.48 -13.96 22.34
N ASP A 321 7.79 -15.09 22.53
CA ASP A 321 6.64 -15.25 23.45
C ASP A 321 5.48 -14.25 23.21
N ALA A 322 5.36 -13.72 21.99
CA ALA A 322 4.45 -12.64 21.61
C ALA A 322 3.43 -13.07 20.54
N ARG A 323 2.69 -14.16 20.79
CA ARG A 323 1.72 -14.79 19.85
C ARG A 323 0.46 -13.93 19.59
N ASN A 324 0.63 -12.81 18.91
CA ASN A 324 -0.43 -11.81 18.66
C ASN A 324 -0.91 -11.78 17.21
N PHE A 325 -0.18 -12.42 16.28
CA PHE A 325 -0.49 -12.43 14.87
C PHE A 325 -1.70 -13.31 14.55
N LEU A 326 -2.71 -12.68 13.95
CA LEU A 326 -3.99 -13.26 13.56
C LEU A 326 -4.00 -13.78 12.11
N GLY A 327 -2.93 -13.53 11.35
CA GLY A 327 -2.76 -14.05 9.99
C GLY A 327 -2.72 -12.99 8.90
N VAL A 328 -2.58 -13.47 7.67
CA VAL A 328 -2.63 -12.67 6.44
C VAL A 328 -4.06 -12.65 5.92
N ARG A 329 -4.56 -11.50 5.49
CA ARG A 329 -5.91 -11.30 4.94
C ARG A 329 -5.82 -10.66 3.57
N VAL A 330 -6.80 -10.91 2.70
CA VAL A 330 -6.81 -10.39 1.33
C VAL A 330 -7.94 -9.38 1.18
N LEU A 331 -7.60 -8.16 0.76
CA LEU A 331 -8.55 -7.08 0.54
C LEU A 331 -8.68 -6.82 -0.97
N VAL A 332 -9.90 -6.54 -1.41
CA VAL A 332 -10.16 -5.93 -2.73
C VAL A 332 -10.65 -4.52 -2.52
N VAL A 333 -10.42 -3.67 -3.52
CA VAL A 333 -10.79 -2.26 -3.45
C VAL A 333 -12.10 -2.05 -4.19
N GLU A 334 -12.98 -1.21 -3.66
CA GLU A 334 -14.17 -0.67 -4.31
C GLU A 334 -14.11 0.85 -4.32
N ASP A 335 -14.63 1.45 -5.39
CA ASP A 335 -14.67 2.90 -5.52
C ASP A 335 -15.96 3.42 -4.87
N GLU A 336 -15.82 4.43 -4.04
CA GLU A 336 -16.94 5.14 -3.43
C GLU A 336 -17.12 6.47 -4.18
N GLU A 337 -18.33 6.73 -4.67
CA GLU A 337 -18.63 8.00 -5.32
C GLU A 337 -18.59 9.13 -4.29
N VAL A 338 -17.72 10.11 -4.52
CA VAL A 338 -17.58 11.30 -3.68
C VAL A 338 -17.76 12.53 -4.57
N ASP A 339 -18.79 13.33 -4.28
CA ASP A 339 -19.15 14.49 -5.08
C ASP A 339 -17.97 15.46 -5.30
N GLY A 340 -17.60 15.65 -6.57
CA GLY A 340 -16.54 16.59 -6.97
C GLY A 340 -15.12 16.09 -6.72
N LEU A 341 -14.94 14.81 -6.42
CA LEU A 341 -13.63 14.17 -6.28
C LEU A 341 -13.40 13.19 -7.43
N ASP A 342 -12.28 13.34 -8.13
CA ASP A 342 -11.85 12.31 -9.08
C ASP A 342 -11.27 11.11 -8.32
N THR A 343 -12.09 10.07 -8.15
CA THR A 343 -11.68 8.83 -7.48
C THR A 343 -11.04 7.83 -8.46
N THR A 344 -10.70 8.25 -9.69
CA THR A 344 -10.10 7.36 -10.69
C THR A 344 -8.86 6.65 -10.15
N THR A 345 -8.79 5.34 -10.38
CA THR A 345 -7.63 4.51 -10.06
C THR A 345 -7.32 3.61 -11.24
N LEU A 346 -6.11 3.73 -11.76
CA LEU A 346 -5.64 2.95 -12.90
C LEU A 346 -4.74 1.82 -12.42
N VAL A 347 -5.01 0.61 -12.90
CA VAL A 347 -4.30 -0.60 -12.51
C VAL A 347 -4.00 -1.38 -13.78
N ASP A 348 -2.72 -1.67 -13.99
CA ASP A 348 -2.28 -2.56 -15.05
C ASP A 348 -1.34 -3.61 -14.44
N CYS A 349 -1.86 -4.82 -14.19
CA CYS A 349 -1.05 -5.90 -13.62
C CYS A 349 -0.15 -6.58 -14.65
N ARG A 350 -0.32 -6.28 -15.95
CA ARG A 350 0.50 -6.81 -17.05
C ARG A 350 0.86 -5.67 -18.01
N PRO A 351 1.63 -4.67 -17.55
CA PRO A 351 2.07 -3.60 -18.42
C PRO A 351 2.92 -4.20 -19.53
N LYS A 352 2.60 -3.85 -20.79
CA LYS A 352 3.35 -4.30 -21.97
C LYS A 352 4.83 -4.01 -21.79
N GLU A 353 5.69 -4.97 -22.12
CA GLU A 353 7.13 -4.74 -21.99
C GLU A 353 7.60 -3.64 -22.96
N PRO A 354 8.65 -2.87 -22.62
CA PRO A 354 9.18 -1.82 -23.50
C PRO A 354 9.51 -2.33 -24.92
N HIS A 355 9.98 -3.58 -25.03
CA HIS A 355 10.27 -4.23 -26.30
C HIS A 355 9.00 -4.50 -27.13
N GLU A 356 7.91 -4.94 -26.50
CA GLU A 356 6.61 -5.16 -27.16
C GLU A 356 6.01 -3.85 -27.66
N ARG A 357 6.14 -2.77 -26.88
CA ARG A 357 5.74 -1.41 -27.30
C ARG A 357 6.58 -0.91 -28.48
N MET A 358 7.90 -1.09 -28.46
CA MET A 358 8.76 -0.74 -29.59
C MET A 358 8.40 -1.53 -30.86
N MET A 359 8.10 -2.83 -30.74
CA MET A 359 7.66 -3.63 -31.88
C MET A 359 6.30 -3.19 -32.42
N GLU A 360 5.32 -2.90 -31.57
CA GLU A 360 4.01 -2.35 -31.99
C GLU A 360 4.17 -0.99 -32.68
N THR A 361 4.98 -0.09 -32.11
CA THR A 361 5.19 1.25 -32.68
C THR A 361 5.93 1.14 -34.02
N ALA A 362 6.92 0.24 -34.13
CA ALA A 362 7.63 -0.03 -35.37
C ALA A 362 6.72 -0.69 -36.43
N TRP A 363 5.80 -1.56 -36.02
CA TRP A 363 4.80 -2.16 -36.89
C TRP A 363 3.77 -1.14 -37.39
N GLU A 364 3.22 -0.30 -36.51
CA GLU A 364 2.29 0.77 -36.87
C GLU A 364 2.94 1.83 -37.78
N THR A 365 4.20 2.15 -37.52
CA THR A 365 4.96 3.07 -38.37
C THR A 365 5.22 2.43 -39.75
N ASN A 366 5.56 1.15 -39.83
CA ASN A 366 5.74 0.48 -41.12
C ASN A 366 4.44 0.35 -41.93
N MET A 367 3.28 0.18 -41.27
CA MET A 367 1.98 0.15 -41.96
C MET A 367 1.54 1.53 -42.49
N ARG A 368 1.94 2.64 -41.85
CA ARG A 368 1.64 4.00 -42.35
C ARG A 368 2.47 4.43 -43.55
N TRP A 369 3.60 3.77 -43.81
CA TRP A 369 4.48 4.06 -44.96
C TRP A 369 4.23 3.15 -46.17
N SER A 370 3.30 2.19 -46.04
CA SER A 370 2.93 1.25 -47.10
C SER A 370 1.51 1.45 -47.66
N SER A 371 0.91 2.61 -47.39
CA SER A 371 -0.37 3.07 -47.97
C SER A 371 -0.19 4.23 -48.94
#